data_AF-A0AAD9V0I7-F1
#
_entry.id   AF-A0AAD9V0I7-F1
#
_cell.length_a   1.000
_cell.length_b   1.000
_cell.length_c   1.000
_cell.angle_alpha   90.00
_cell.angle_beta   90.00
_cell.angle_gamma   90.00
#
_symmetry.space_group_name_H-M   'P 1'
#
loop_
_entity.id
_entity.type
_entity.pdbx_description
1 polymer ?
#
loop_
_entity_poly.entity_id
_entity_poly.type
_entity_poly.pdbx_seq_one_letter_code
_entity_poly.pdbx_strand_id
1 'polypeptide(L)'
;MAYTAYHLALRHAFDSNKSKAEIGWCPRAGNPTSLASITETPITLFVRMTGKLEQHKHRFYCHLFRTTVLYWPPSYGKIVVVLDDESRLDHEFGENIKSQAHGSFPDYKLEVLYEALPKDPNVLDFPDSPKPPGYNRQLWSSFYIDLYTNDSIIAWMDNDVAFITPVTRSSIFKSSKLRVLGWECSMVDKWVQTWAHTTELALGFPFVADFMTYFPVYIYRDTFTHCREHILNRFKTQNFDEAFKSFYHGFISPVSIVMSYAWHFERDRYDWNMKICSDLKEYNKKFPPGHKIKPEHTQSILSEPQTAVHLPYADFMLHNVLVSFCLSHKAAGNKFDICSKQIFSLRDNFDLFHHDLQRVRSVQQNPCSQRARGKNHSCLQVLKRHYKQVSVEVTKQGRKLDWHSVEKVEKLANDMDIKCEIIS
;
A
#
# COMPACT_ATOMS: atom_id res chain seq x y z
N MET A 1 0.17 -21.27 -22.02
CA MET A 1 0.39 -22.44 -21.13
C MET A 1 0.94 -22.10 -19.75
N ALA A 2 1.57 -20.93 -19.51
CA ALA A 2 2.00 -20.49 -18.16
C ALA A 2 0.86 -19.95 -17.25
N TYR A 3 -0.25 -19.47 -17.83
CA TYR A 3 -1.40 -18.92 -17.11
C TYR A 3 -2.17 -19.96 -16.26
N THR A 4 -2.24 -21.21 -16.73
CA THR A 4 -3.01 -22.29 -16.07
C THR A 4 -2.27 -22.85 -14.86
N ALA A 5 -0.93 -22.89 -14.89
CA ALA A 5 -0.10 -23.35 -13.78
C ALA A 5 -0.17 -22.41 -12.56
N TYR A 6 -0.38 -21.11 -12.79
CA TYR A 6 -0.45 -20.10 -11.73
C TYR A 6 -1.76 -20.17 -10.91
N HIS A 7 -2.90 -20.37 -11.57
CA HIS A 7 -4.18 -20.58 -10.89
C HIS A 7 -4.24 -21.92 -10.14
N LEU A 8 -3.57 -22.96 -10.66
CA LEU A 8 -3.36 -24.22 -9.95
C LEU A 8 -2.49 -24.03 -8.71
N ALA A 9 -1.42 -23.22 -8.78
CA ALA A 9 -0.56 -22.91 -7.63
C ALA A 9 -1.31 -22.15 -6.52
N LEU A 10 -2.19 -21.21 -6.86
CA LEU A 10 -3.07 -20.55 -5.88
C LEU A 10 -4.04 -21.56 -5.21
N ARG A 11 -4.66 -22.45 -6.00
CA ARG A 11 -5.49 -23.55 -5.45
C ARG A 11 -4.70 -24.55 -4.60
N HIS A 12 -3.43 -24.78 -4.92
CA HIS A 12 -2.54 -25.70 -4.20
C HIS A 12 -1.85 -25.05 -2.98
N ALA A 13 -1.71 -23.72 -2.93
CA ALA A 13 -1.18 -23.05 -1.74
C ALA A 13 -2.20 -22.96 -0.61
N PHE A 14 -3.50 -23.00 -0.94
CA PHE A 14 -4.60 -23.27 0.00
C PHE A 14 -4.77 -24.77 0.31
N ASP A 15 -3.79 -25.60 -0.04
CA ASP A 15 -3.71 -27.04 0.26
C ASP A 15 -2.73 -27.23 1.43
N SER A 16 -3.22 -27.03 2.65
CA SER A 16 -2.44 -27.08 3.90
C SER A 16 -1.91 -28.48 4.27
N ASN A 17 -1.73 -29.40 3.31
CA ASN A 17 -1.31 -30.78 3.56
C ASN A 17 -0.30 -31.38 2.56
N LYS A 18 0.38 -30.58 1.74
CA LYS A 18 1.42 -31.10 0.84
C LYS A 18 2.85 -30.76 1.28
N SER A 19 3.71 -31.77 1.21
CA SER A 19 5.14 -31.67 1.51
C SER A 19 5.83 -30.59 0.66
N LYS A 20 6.87 -29.97 1.24
CA LYS A 20 7.71 -28.86 0.73
C LYS A 20 8.28 -29.01 -0.70
N ALA A 21 7.99 -30.08 -1.43
CA ALA A 21 8.63 -30.43 -2.70
C ALA A 21 7.80 -30.12 -3.97
N GLU A 22 6.51 -29.75 -3.88
CA GLU A 22 5.67 -29.52 -5.08
C GLU A 22 5.24 -28.07 -5.33
N ILE A 23 5.47 -27.15 -4.38
CA ILE A 23 5.34 -25.70 -4.64
C ILE A 23 6.69 -25.26 -5.19
N GLY A 24 6.78 -25.15 -6.52
CA GLY A 24 7.99 -24.77 -7.25
C GLY A 24 8.74 -23.65 -6.55
N TRP A 25 9.84 -24.03 -5.89
CA TRP A 25 10.75 -23.14 -5.19
C TRP A 25 11.25 -22.12 -6.23
N CYS A 26 10.78 -20.87 -6.14
CA CYS A 26 11.40 -19.81 -6.92
C CYS A 26 12.84 -19.66 -6.41
N PRO A 27 13.85 -19.69 -7.29
CA PRO A 27 15.22 -19.39 -6.87
C PRO A 27 15.21 -18.03 -6.18
N ARG A 28 15.96 -17.90 -5.07
CA ARG A 28 16.22 -16.61 -4.42
C ARG A 28 16.65 -15.61 -5.51
N ALA A 29 15.75 -14.72 -5.90
CA ALA A 29 16.14 -13.56 -6.68
C ALA A 29 17.05 -12.76 -5.75
N GLY A 30 18.34 -12.68 -6.08
CA GLY A 30 19.27 -11.85 -5.33
C GLY A 30 18.73 -10.42 -5.25
N ASN A 31 18.90 -9.76 -4.10
CA ASN A 31 18.56 -8.34 -3.98
C ASN A 31 19.26 -7.57 -5.13
N PRO A 32 18.57 -6.69 -5.86
CA PRO A 32 19.18 -5.94 -6.94
C PRO A 32 20.36 -5.10 -6.40
N THR A 33 21.58 -5.44 -6.82
CA THR A 33 22.83 -4.86 -6.29
C THR A 33 23.28 -3.60 -7.06
N SER A 34 22.58 -3.21 -8.13
CA SER A 34 22.94 -2.04 -8.94
C SER A 34 21.82 -0.99 -9.03
N LEU A 35 22.20 0.28 -9.14
CA LEU A 35 21.27 1.41 -9.31
C LEU A 35 20.38 1.25 -10.55
N ALA A 36 20.92 0.69 -11.63
CA ALA A 36 20.18 0.38 -12.86
C ALA A 36 19.15 -0.75 -12.66
N SER A 37 19.47 -1.78 -11.88
CA SER A 37 18.52 -2.86 -11.58
C SER A 37 17.34 -2.41 -10.71
N ILE A 38 17.51 -1.39 -9.86
CA ILE A 38 16.44 -0.86 -9.00
C ILE A 38 15.41 -0.07 -9.81
N THR A 39 15.86 0.67 -10.83
CA THR A 39 14.96 1.43 -11.73
C THR A 39 14.11 0.54 -12.63
N GLU A 40 14.56 -0.69 -12.88
CA GLU A 40 13.88 -1.66 -13.75
C GLU A 40 13.10 -2.73 -12.97
N THR A 41 13.24 -2.79 -11.64
CA THR A 41 12.55 -3.81 -10.83
C THR A 41 11.03 -3.62 -10.95
N PRO A 42 10.29 -4.62 -11.45
CA PRO A 42 8.83 -4.56 -11.51
C PRO A 42 8.22 -4.53 -10.11
N ILE A 43 7.16 -3.74 -9.96
CA ILE A 43 6.41 -3.54 -8.74
C ILE A 43 4.94 -3.83 -9.06
N THR A 44 4.38 -4.83 -8.39
CA THR A 44 2.95 -5.08 -8.46
C THR A 44 2.22 -4.13 -7.51
N LEU A 45 1.29 -3.33 -8.03
CA LEU A 45 0.28 -2.65 -7.21
C LEU A 45 -0.80 -3.68 -6.85
N PHE A 46 -0.93 -4.00 -5.57
CA PHE A 46 -1.85 -5.03 -5.09
C PHE A 46 -2.99 -4.42 -4.29
N VAL A 47 -4.21 -4.79 -4.64
CA VAL A 47 -5.42 -4.48 -3.87
C VAL A 47 -6.31 -5.71 -3.74
N ARG A 48 -6.87 -5.90 -2.54
CA ARG A 48 -7.94 -6.86 -2.29
C ARG A 48 -9.26 -6.13 -2.04
N MET A 49 -10.34 -6.60 -2.66
CA MET A 49 -11.68 -6.04 -2.48
C MET A 49 -12.77 -7.07 -2.82
N THR A 50 -14.03 -6.67 -2.76
CA THR A 50 -15.16 -7.46 -3.27
C THR A 50 -16.03 -6.61 -4.19
N GLY A 51 -16.47 -7.19 -5.30
CA GLY A 51 -17.39 -6.59 -6.26
C GLY A 51 -18.86 -6.71 -5.85
N LYS A 52 -19.21 -7.52 -4.84
CA LYS A 52 -20.61 -7.71 -4.43
C LYS A 52 -21.23 -6.52 -3.70
N LEU A 53 -20.41 -5.61 -3.16
CA LEU A 53 -20.89 -4.43 -2.43
C LEU A 53 -20.66 -3.18 -3.28
N GLU A 54 -21.74 -2.41 -3.48
CA GLU A 54 -21.69 -1.16 -4.26
C GLU A 54 -20.65 -0.17 -3.72
N GLN A 55 -20.47 -0.09 -2.41
CA GLN A 55 -19.45 0.77 -1.81
C GLN A 55 -18.03 0.40 -2.28
N HIS A 56 -17.73 -0.87 -2.50
CA HIS A 56 -16.41 -1.29 -2.98
C HIS A 56 -16.23 -1.01 -4.46
N LYS A 57 -17.27 -1.18 -5.29
CA LYS A 57 -17.22 -0.74 -6.70
C LYS A 57 -16.99 0.78 -6.78
N HIS A 58 -17.70 1.55 -5.95
CA HIS A 58 -17.51 2.99 -5.83
C HIS A 58 -16.07 3.33 -5.44
N ARG A 59 -15.52 2.72 -4.38
CA ARG A 59 -14.12 2.95 -3.99
C ARG A 59 -13.14 2.59 -5.10
N PHE A 60 -13.36 1.49 -5.82
CA PHE A 60 -12.51 1.12 -6.94
C PHE A 60 -12.52 2.17 -8.04
N TYR A 61 -13.69 2.53 -8.56
CA TYR A 61 -13.75 3.48 -9.68
C TYR A 61 -13.45 4.91 -9.25
N CYS A 62 -14.06 5.39 -8.17
CA CYS A 62 -14.02 6.81 -7.81
C CYS A 62 -12.77 7.22 -7.05
N HIS A 63 -12.10 6.27 -6.37
CA HIS A 63 -10.96 6.57 -5.50
C HIS A 63 -9.69 5.93 -6.03
N LEU A 64 -9.64 4.60 -6.06
CA LEU A 64 -8.42 3.85 -6.35
C LEU A 64 -8.03 3.94 -7.83
N PHE A 65 -8.84 3.40 -8.73
CA PHE A 65 -8.50 3.26 -10.14
C PHE A 65 -8.41 4.63 -10.84
N ARG A 66 -9.34 5.54 -10.54
CA ARG A 66 -9.32 6.92 -11.05
C ARG A 66 -8.02 7.66 -10.75
N THR A 67 -7.46 7.49 -9.56
CA THR A 67 -6.19 8.13 -9.21
C THR A 67 -4.98 7.30 -9.62
N THR A 68 -5.12 5.97 -9.70
CA THR A 68 -4.09 5.06 -10.22
C THR A 68 -3.77 5.38 -11.68
N VAL A 69 -4.77 5.54 -12.55
CA VAL A 69 -4.55 5.85 -13.98
C VAL A 69 -3.87 7.21 -14.19
N LEU A 70 -3.91 8.10 -13.19
CA LEU A 70 -3.25 9.39 -13.20
C LEU A 70 -1.84 9.34 -12.60
N TYR A 71 -1.65 8.67 -11.46
CA TYR A 71 -0.45 8.82 -10.64
C TYR A 71 0.41 7.59 -10.46
N TRP A 72 -0.06 6.40 -10.80
CA TRP A 72 0.76 5.20 -10.82
C TRP A 72 1.35 4.98 -12.21
N PRO A 73 2.70 4.99 -12.39
CA PRO A 73 3.26 4.78 -13.71
C PRO A 73 2.99 3.36 -14.23
N PRO A 74 2.42 3.17 -15.43
CA PRO A 74 2.20 1.83 -16.00
C PRO A 74 3.52 1.07 -16.25
N SER A 75 4.63 1.79 -16.38
CA SER A 75 5.98 1.21 -16.52
C SER A 75 6.48 0.55 -15.24
N TYR A 76 5.84 0.75 -14.09
CA TYR A 76 6.32 0.16 -12.83
C TYR A 76 6.00 -1.32 -12.72
N GLY A 77 4.94 -1.80 -13.37
CA GLY A 77 4.54 -3.19 -13.30
C GLY A 77 3.05 -3.35 -13.48
N LYS A 78 2.54 -4.49 -13.04
CA LYS A 78 1.11 -4.82 -13.14
C LYS A 78 0.32 -4.32 -11.93
N ILE A 79 -0.98 -4.22 -12.13
CA ILE A 79 -1.98 -4.02 -11.08
C ILE A 79 -2.68 -5.36 -10.88
N VAL A 80 -2.70 -5.86 -9.65
CA VAL A 80 -3.42 -7.09 -9.29
C VAL A 80 -4.58 -6.72 -8.39
N VAL A 81 -5.79 -7.03 -8.85
CA VAL A 81 -7.04 -6.90 -8.09
C VAL A 81 -7.49 -8.31 -7.70
N VAL A 82 -7.58 -8.58 -6.39
CA VAL A 82 -8.11 -9.86 -5.89
C VAL A 82 -9.54 -9.67 -5.41
N LEU A 83 -10.46 -10.44 -6.01
CA LEU A 83 -11.89 -10.49 -5.65
C LEU A 83 -12.24 -11.80 -4.94
N ASP A 84 -13.41 -11.85 -4.30
CA ASP A 84 -13.91 -13.10 -3.72
C ASP A 84 -14.44 -14.02 -4.85
N ASP A 85 -14.10 -15.32 -4.83
CA ASP A 85 -14.52 -16.31 -5.83
C ASP A 85 -15.98 -16.78 -5.64
N GLU A 86 -16.62 -16.39 -4.53
CA GLU A 86 -17.89 -16.98 -4.06
C GLU A 86 -19.12 -16.47 -4.80
N SER A 87 -19.09 -15.23 -5.30
CA SER A 87 -20.29 -14.57 -5.81
C SER A 87 -20.23 -14.31 -7.31
N ARG A 88 -21.32 -14.59 -8.01
CA ARG A 88 -21.47 -14.22 -9.43
C ARG A 88 -21.21 -12.73 -9.66
N LEU A 89 -21.59 -11.88 -8.70
CA LEU A 89 -21.39 -10.43 -8.77
C LEU A 89 -19.90 -10.04 -8.71
N ASP A 90 -19.08 -10.76 -7.94
CA ASP A 90 -17.63 -10.57 -7.96
C ASP A 90 -17.05 -10.95 -9.33
N HIS A 91 -17.48 -12.07 -9.92
CA HIS A 91 -17.02 -12.49 -11.25
C HIS A 91 -17.45 -11.53 -12.36
N GLU A 92 -18.70 -11.06 -12.35
CA GLU A 92 -19.19 -10.04 -13.28
C GLU A 92 -18.41 -8.74 -13.16
N PHE A 93 -18.16 -8.29 -11.93
CA PHE A 93 -17.35 -7.12 -11.68
C PHE A 93 -15.91 -7.30 -12.19
N GLY A 94 -15.30 -8.46 -11.94
CA GLY A 94 -13.96 -8.78 -12.42
C GLY A 94 -13.84 -8.81 -13.95
N GLU A 95 -14.82 -9.39 -14.65
CA GLU A 95 -14.86 -9.36 -16.12
C GLU A 95 -15.08 -7.94 -16.67
N ASN A 96 -15.92 -7.13 -16.00
CA ASN A 96 -16.08 -5.72 -16.34
C ASN A 96 -14.76 -4.95 -16.20
N ILE A 97 -14.05 -5.12 -15.08
CA ILE A 97 -12.73 -4.49 -14.87
C ILE A 97 -11.77 -4.89 -15.98
N LYS A 98 -11.65 -6.19 -16.29
CA LYS A 98 -10.74 -6.69 -17.35
C LYS A 98 -11.07 -6.09 -18.70
N SER A 99 -12.33 -6.15 -19.11
CA SER A 99 -12.81 -5.66 -20.41
C SER A 99 -12.58 -4.15 -20.55
N GLN A 100 -12.96 -3.39 -19.52
CA GLN A 100 -12.82 -1.95 -19.51
C GLN A 100 -11.35 -1.52 -19.47
N ALA A 101 -10.52 -2.13 -18.63
CA ALA A 101 -9.09 -1.82 -18.54
C ALA A 101 -8.37 -2.10 -19.87
N HIS A 102 -8.63 -3.27 -20.49
CA HIS A 102 -8.04 -3.63 -21.77
C HIS A 102 -8.44 -2.67 -22.90
N GLY A 103 -9.72 -2.28 -22.98
CA GLY A 103 -10.20 -1.36 -24.01
C GLY A 103 -9.83 0.10 -23.77
N SER A 104 -9.78 0.53 -22.50
CA SER A 104 -9.65 1.94 -22.15
C SER A 104 -8.25 2.37 -21.76
N PHE A 105 -7.45 1.47 -21.20
CA PHE A 105 -6.16 1.76 -20.57
C PHE A 105 -5.09 0.73 -20.99
N PRO A 106 -4.77 0.62 -22.29
CA PRO A 106 -3.92 -0.45 -22.83
C PRO A 106 -2.47 -0.44 -22.29
N ASP A 107 -2.01 0.70 -21.76
CA ASP A 107 -0.69 0.81 -21.13
C ASP A 107 -0.64 0.10 -19.77
N TYR A 108 -1.79 -0.09 -19.10
CA TYR A 108 -1.87 -0.72 -17.79
C TYR A 108 -2.10 -2.22 -17.90
N LYS A 109 -1.21 -3.00 -17.29
CA LYS A 109 -1.37 -4.45 -17.14
C LYS A 109 -2.21 -4.72 -15.90
N LEU A 110 -3.52 -4.85 -16.07
CA LEU A 110 -4.45 -5.17 -14.98
C LEU A 110 -4.80 -6.66 -15.00
N GLU A 111 -4.54 -7.34 -13.89
CA GLU A 111 -4.93 -8.73 -13.64
C GLU A 111 -6.00 -8.78 -12.55
N VAL A 112 -7.10 -9.48 -12.82
CA VAL A 112 -8.10 -9.80 -11.79
C VAL A 112 -8.00 -11.28 -11.46
N LEU A 113 -7.77 -11.56 -10.17
CA LEU A 113 -7.68 -12.89 -9.61
C LEU A 113 -8.81 -13.09 -8.60
N TYR A 114 -9.15 -14.35 -8.34
CA TYR A 114 -10.20 -14.71 -7.40
C TYR A 114 -9.61 -15.52 -6.26
N GLU A 115 -9.96 -15.14 -5.04
CA GLU A 115 -9.66 -15.90 -3.85
C GLU A 115 -10.83 -16.82 -3.54
N ALA A 116 -10.58 -18.11 -3.40
CA ALA A 116 -11.57 -19.07 -2.92
C ALA A 116 -11.68 -19.03 -1.39
N LEU A 117 -12.79 -19.51 -0.83
CA LEU A 117 -12.86 -19.77 0.60
C LEU A 117 -11.73 -20.73 1.02
N PRO A 118 -11.20 -20.60 2.25
CA PRO A 118 -10.33 -21.63 2.79
C PRO A 118 -11.07 -22.97 2.79
N LYS A 119 -10.34 -24.05 2.50
CA LYS A 119 -10.92 -25.40 2.46
C LYS A 119 -11.53 -25.80 3.80
N ASP A 120 -10.87 -25.43 4.89
CA ASP A 120 -11.43 -25.55 6.23
C ASP A 120 -12.25 -24.29 6.55
N PRO A 121 -13.59 -24.37 6.64
CA PRO A 121 -14.43 -23.22 6.97
C PRO A 121 -14.18 -22.71 8.40
N ASN A 122 -13.65 -23.56 9.29
CA ASN A 122 -13.37 -23.18 10.67
C ASN A 122 -12.16 -22.23 10.77
N VAL A 123 -11.37 -22.04 9.70
CA VAL A 123 -10.25 -21.08 9.67
C VAL A 123 -10.73 -19.65 9.90
N LEU A 124 -11.98 -19.36 9.54
CA LEU A 124 -12.60 -18.05 9.66
C LEU A 124 -13.55 -17.93 10.85
N ASP A 125 -13.73 -19.03 11.60
CA ASP A 125 -14.59 -19.07 12.77
C ASP A 125 -13.82 -18.56 13.99
N PHE A 126 -14.09 -17.29 14.32
CA PHE A 126 -13.51 -16.61 15.46
C PHE A 126 -14.67 -16.16 16.36
N PRO A 127 -15.00 -16.95 17.40
CA PRO A 127 -16.15 -16.69 18.27
C PRO A 127 -16.16 -15.28 18.87
N ASP A 128 -14.98 -14.74 19.17
CA ASP A 128 -14.79 -13.42 19.79
C ASP A 128 -14.49 -12.31 18.76
N SER A 129 -14.63 -12.57 17.46
CA SER A 129 -14.32 -11.54 16.46
C SER A 129 -15.40 -10.46 16.42
N PRO A 130 -15.04 -9.17 16.58
CA PRO A 130 -15.96 -8.05 16.40
C PRO A 130 -16.25 -7.76 14.93
N LYS A 131 -15.70 -8.54 13.99
CA LYS A 131 -15.76 -8.32 12.55
C LYS A 131 -16.36 -9.53 11.83
N PRO A 132 -17.10 -9.30 10.72
CA PRO A 132 -17.75 -10.38 10.00
C PRO A 132 -16.72 -11.35 9.39
N PRO A 133 -17.10 -12.61 9.12
CA PRO A 133 -16.19 -13.63 8.57
C PRO A 133 -15.43 -13.17 7.32
N GLY A 134 -16.08 -12.43 6.41
CA GLY A 134 -15.42 -11.89 5.22
C GLY A 134 -14.28 -10.90 5.51
N TYR A 135 -14.39 -10.12 6.59
CA TYR A 135 -13.31 -9.25 7.03
C TYR A 135 -12.16 -10.06 7.65
N ASN A 136 -12.48 -11.07 8.47
CA ASN A 136 -11.46 -11.93 9.08
C ASN A 136 -10.69 -12.72 8.01
N ARG A 137 -11.38 -13.12 6.94
CA ARG A 137 -10.78 -13.73 5.76
C ARG A 137 -9.77 -12.81 5.08
N GLN A 138 -10.10 -11.52 4.93
CA GLN A 138 -9.16 -10.50 4.45
C GLN A 138 -7.89 -10.46 5.29
N LEU A 139 -8.04 -10.50 6.61
CA LEU A 139 -6.90 -10.45 7.53
C LEU A 139 -6.02 -11.70 7.43
N TRP A 140 -6.63 -12.88 7.39
CA TRP A 140 -5.91 -14.16 7.22
C TRP A 140 -5.20 -14.23 5.87
N SER A 141 -5.89 -13.91 4.77
CA SER A 141 -5.30 -14.07 3.45
C SER A 141 -4.26 -13.03 3.10
N SER A 142 -4.21 -11.91 3.84
CA SER A 142 -3.17 -10.88 3.66
C SER A 142 -1.75 -11.43 3.89
N PHE A 143 -1.61 -12.54 4.61
CA PHE A 143 -0.33 -13.25 4.74
C PHE A 143 0.09 -14.00 3.47
N TYR A 144 -0.79 -14.11 2.47
CA TYR A 144 -0.63 -14.83 1.20
C TYR A 144 -0.56 -13.93 -0.03
N ILE A 145 -0.35 -12.63 0.16
CA ILE A 145 -0.27 -11.66 -0.93
C ILE A 145 0.85 -12.01 -1.93
N ASP A 146 1.95 -12.59 -1.46
CA ASP A 146 3.06 -13.10 -2.26
C ASP A 146 2.68 -14.18 -3.28
N LEU A 147 1.52 -14.82 -3.12
CA LEU A 147 1.05 -15.84 -4.05
C LEU A 147 0.28 -15.26 -5.24
N TYR A 148 -0.10 -13.98 -5.21
CA TYR A 148 -0.85 -13.32 -6.28
C TYR A 148 0.02 -12.57 -7.28
N THR A 149 1.33 -12.50 -7.04
CA THR A 149 2.28 -12.01 -8.04
C THR A 149 3.61 -12.76 -8.00
N ASN A 150 4.35 -12.70 -9.11
CA ASN A 150 5.74 -13.14 -9.20
C ASN A 150 6.74 -11.98 -9.17
N ASP A 151 6.27 -10.73 -9.16
CA ASP A 151 7.14 -9.56 -9.04
C ASP A 151 7.82 -9.53 -7.66
N SER A 152 9.06 -9.04 -7.61
CA SER A 152 9.86 -9.08 -6.38
C SER A 152 9.39 -8.09 -5.32
N ILE A 153 8.63 -7.06 -5.71
CA ILE A 153 8.14 -6.01 -4.83
C ILE A 153 6.64 -5.86 -5.00
N ILE A 154 5.96 -5.74 -3.87
CA ILE A 154 4.52 -5.56 -3.77
C ILE A 154 4.28 -4.20 -3.15
N ALA A 155 3.57 -3.33 -3.87
CA ALA A 155 2.96 -2.12 -3.34
C ALA A 155 1.56 -2.51 -2.85
N TRP A 156 1.46 -2.94 -1.59
CA TRP A 156 0.19 -3.34 -0.99
C TRP A 156 -0.63 -2.09 -0.66
N MET A 157 -1.88 -2.04 -1.10
CA MET A 157 -2.84 -0.97 -0.88
C MET A 157 -4.17 -1.51 -0.32
N ASP A 158 -4.76 -0.79 0.63
CA ASP A 158 -6.16 -0.98 1.01
C ASP A 158 -7.11 -0.44 -0.08
N ASN A 159 -8.35 -0.94 -0.10
CA ASN A 159 -9.30 -0.59 -1.17
C ASN A 159 -9.98 0.77 -1.01
N ASP A 160 -9.79 1.47 0.11
CA ASP A 160 -10.33 2.80 0.40
C ASP A 160 -9.27 3.90 0.32
N VAL A 161 -8.17 3.61 -0.37
CA VAL A 161 -7.04 4.51 -0.58
C VAL A 161 -7.10 5.13 -1.99
N ALA A 162 -6.68 6.39 -2.11
CA ALA A 162 -6.48 7.06 -3.39
C ALA A 162 -5.10 7.71 -3.48
N PHE A 163 -4.49 7.69 -4.66
CA PHE A 163 -3.28 8.46 -4.94
C PHE A 163 -3.61 9.95 -5.02
N ILE A 164 -2.82 10.77 -4.33
CA ILE A 164 -2.97 12.23 -4.30
C ILE A 164 -1.79 12.97 -4.91
N THR A 165 -0.64 12.29 -5.10
CA THR A 165 0.51 12.82 -5.82
C THR A 165 1.13 11.77 -6.75
N PRO A 166 1.85 12.19 -7.81
CA PRO A 166 2.57 11.27 -8.68
C PRO A 166 3.54 10.37 -7.91
N VAL A 167 3.41 9.04 -8.07
CA VAL A 167 4.40 8.11 -7.52
C VAL A 167 5.68 8.18 -8.34
N THR A 168 6.83 8.27 -7.68
CA THR A 168 8.15 8.29 -8.32
C THR A 168 9.02 7.17 -7.76
N ARG A 169 10.09 6.78 -8.45
CA ARG A 169 11.03 5.79 -7.88
C ARG A 169 11.67 6.32 -6.59
N SER A 170 11.79 7.64 -6.41
CA SER A 170 12.30 8.23 -5.16
C SER A 170 11.33 8.11 -4.00
N SER A 171 10.01 8.08 -4.25
CA SER A 171 8.99 7.87 -3.21
C SER A 171 8.92 6.41 -2.76
N ILE A 172 9.38 5.48 -3.60
CA ILE A 172 9.44 4.04 -3.30
C ILE A 172 10.78 3.65 -2.68
N PHE A 173 11.89 4.16 -3.22
CA PHE A 173 13.24 3.74 -2.87
C PHE A 173 14.08 4.88 -2.31
N LYS A 174 15.00 4.51 -1.43
CA LYS A 174 16.20 5.30 -1.13
C LYS A 174 17.41 4.40 -1.38
N SER A 175 18.12 4.69 -2.47
CA SER A 175 19.13 3.77 -3.01
C SER A 175 18.48 2.40 -3.31
N SER A 176 18.98 1.30 -2.75
CA SER A 176 18.42 -0.05 -2.90
C SER A 176 17.34 -0.42 -1.88
N LYS A 177 17.01 0.47 -0.93
CA LYS A 177 16.12 0.15 0.18
C LYS A 177 14.70 0.64 -0.09
N LEU A 178 13.71 -0.19 0.24
CA LEU A 178 12.29 0.18 0.20
C LEU A 178 11.96 1.14 1.33
N ARG A 179 11.33 2.27 1.01
CA ARG A 179 10.91 3.25 2.01
C ARG A 179 9.73 2.71 2.81
N VAL A 180 9.85 2.79 4.13
CA VAL A 180 8.82 2.39 5.07
C VAL A 180 8.50 3.57 5.96
N LEU A 181 7.21 3.86 6.08
CA LEU A 181 6.69 4.91 6.94
C LEU A 181 5.93 4.25 8.10
N GLY A 182 6.23 4.65 9.33
CA GLY A 182 5.56 4.12 10.52
C GLY A 182 5.15 5.23 11.49
N TRP A 183 4.10 4.99 12.25
CA TRP A 183 3.54 5.96 13.18
C TRP A 183 3.24 5.33 14.54
N GLU A 184 3.88 5.80 15.60
CA GLU A 184 3.64 5.25 16.95
C GLU A 184 2.50 5.96 17.67
N CYS A 185 2.09 7.15 17.22
CA CYS A 185 1.20 7.98 18.00
C CYS A 185 -0.24 7.45 18.06
N SER A 186 -0.60 6.46 17.23
CA SER A 186 -1.87 5.73 17.31
C SER A 186 -1.92 4.70 18.44
N MET A 187 -0.82 4.47 19.19
CA MET A 187 -0.80 3.55 20.34
C MET A 187 -1.77 3.95 21.47
N VAL A 188 -2.33 5.16 21.44
CA VAL A 188 -3.41 5.60 22.34
C VAL A 188 -4.76 4.95 22.00
N ASP A 189 -4.94 4.47 20.77
CA ASP A 189 -6.17 3.85 20.30
C ASP A 189 -6.22 2.37 20.71
N LYS A 190 -7.34 1.94 21.32
CA LYS A 190 -7.51 0.57 21.83
C LYS A 190 -7.30 -0.51 20.77
N TRP A 191 -7.75 -0.30 19.53
CA TRP A 191 -7.58 -1.28 18.47
C TRP A 191 -6.12 -1.43 18.03
N VAL A 192 -5.33 -0.34 18.07
CA VAL A 192 -3.89 -0.39 17.77
C VAL A 192 -3.13 -1.09 18.89
N GLN A 193 -3.56 -0.95 20.15
CA GLN A 193 -3.03 -1.76 21.25
C GLN A 193 -3.32 -3.25 21.05
N THR A 194 -4.49 -3.62 20.53
CA THR A 194 -4.78 -5.01 20.15
C THR A 194 -3.92 -5.47 18.96
N TRP A 195 -3.67 -4.62 17.96
CA TRP A 195 -2.71 -4.92 16.90
C TRP A 195 -1.31 -5.18 17.45
N ALA A 196 -0.89 -4.38 18.43
CA ALA A 196 0.40 -4.55 19.07
C ALA A 196 0.50 -5.89 19.80
N HIS A 197 -0.54 -6.25 20.56
CA HIS A 197 -0.61 -7.53 21.26
C HIS A 197 -0.61 -8.73 20.31
N THR A 198 -1.46 -8.71 19.27
CA THR A 198 -1.52 -9.80 18.27
C THR A 198 -0.22 -9.94 17.48
N THR A 199 0.48 -8.82 17.23
CA THR A 199 1.82 -8.83 16.63
C THR A 199 2.86 -9.49 17.54
N GLU A 200 2.83 -9.17 18.83
CA GLU A 200 3.71 -9.80 19.82
C GLU A 200 3.46 -11.30 19.96
N LEU A 201 2.19 -11.73 19.92
CA LEU A 201 1.85 -13.14 19.90
C LEU A 201 2.37 -13.83 18.63
N ALA A 202 2.13 -13.24 17.46
CA ALA A 202 2.52 -13.77 16.17
C ALA A 202 4.05 -13.90 16.01
N LEU A 203 4.81 -12.88 16.43
CA LEU A 203 6.25 -12.81 16.18
C LEU A 203 7.10 -13.23 17.38
N GLY A 204 6.59 -13.07 18.60
CA GLY A 204 7.41 -13.12 19.81
C GLY A 204 8.31 -11.91 20.01
N PHE A 205 8.07 -10.85 19.24
CA PHE A 205 8.79 -9.60 19.29
C PHE A 205 7.82 -8.43 19.40
N PRO A 206 8.21 -7.34 20.09
CA PRO A 206 7.36 -6.17 20.26
C PRO A 206 6.90 -5.57 18.94
N PHE A 207 5.64 -5.14 18.91
CA PHE A 207 5.12 -4.30 17.83
C PHE A 207 5.97 -3.04 17.65
N VAL A 208 6.32 -2.71 16.40
CA VAL A 208 7.30 -1.64 16.12
C VAL A 208 6.65 -0.27 16.02
N ALA A 209 5.64 -0.13 15.17
CA ALA A 209 4.85 1.07 14.93
C ALA A 209 3.59 0.68 14.14
N ASP A 210 2.62 1.59 14.04
CA ASP A 210 1.50 1.45 13.10
C ASP A 210 1.99 1.69 11.66
N PHE A 211 1.77 0.71 10.80
CA PHE A 211 2.11 0.75 9.39
C PHE A 211 0.87 0.82 8.48
N MET A 212 -0.35 0.89 9.05
CA MET A 212 -1.61 1.09 8.30
C MET A 212 -1.86 2.55 7.92
N THR A 213 -1.02 3.46 8.40
CA THR A 213 -1.24 4.89 8.20
C THR A 213 -0.93 5.35 6.78
N TYR A 214 -0.02 4.64 6.08
CA TYR A 214 0.53 5.05 4.79
C TYR A 214 0.39 3.96 3.76
N PHE A 215 -0.03 4.37 2.57
CA PHE A 215 -0.14 3.47 1.44
C PHE A 215 0.46 4.09 0.16
N PRO A 216 0.88 3.25 -0.80
CA PRO A 216 1.11 1.81 -0.64
C PRO A 216 2.23 1.50 0.36
N VAL A 217 2.13 0.36 1.05
CA VAL A 217 3.26 -0.20 1.80
C VAL A 217 4.07 -1.07 0.84
N TYR A 218 5.32 -0.70 0.63
CA TYR A 218 6.21 -1.43 -0.28
C TYR A 218 6.95 -2.54 0.45
N ILE A 219 6.74 -3.77 0.02
CA ILE A 219 7.21 -4.98 0.70
C ILE A 219 7.90 -5.87 -0.32
N TYR A 220 9.06 -6.43 0.02
CA TYR A 220 9.63 -7.48 -0.81
C TYR A 220 8.77 -8.74 -0.70
N ARG A 221 8.42 -9.35 -1.82
CA ARG A 221 7.53 -10.51 -1.89
C ARG A 221 7.92 -11.63 -0.93
N ASP A 222 9.20 -11.97 -0.87
CA ASP A 222 9.75 -13.01 0.01
C ASP A 222 9.60 -12.69 1.51
N THR A 223 9.44 -11.42 1.91
CA THR A 223 9.17 -11.02 3.30
C THR A 223 7.89 -11.65 3.83
N PHE A 224 6.84 -11.78 2.99
CA PHE A 224 5.61 -12.48 3.39
C PHE A 224 5.88 -13.95 3.67
N THR A 225 6.62 -14.62 2.79
CA THR A 225 6.98 -16.03 2.96
C THR A 225 7.80 -16.23 4.24
N HIS A 226 8.86 -15.44 4.44
CA HIS A 226 9.70 -15.55 5.64
C HIS A 226 8.94 -15.19 6.93
N CYS A 227 8.03 -14.22 6.88
CA CYS A 227 7.16 -13.89 8.01
C CYS A 227 6.23 -15.06 8.38
N ARG A 228 5.57 -15.67 7.40
CA ARG A 228 4.74 -16.88 7.61
C ARG A 228 5.58 -18.03 8.19
N GLU A 229 6.75 -18.30 7.62
CA GLU A 229 7.66 -19.36 8.11
C GLU A 229 8.10 -19.11 9.56
N HIS A 230 8.40 -17.86 9.92
CA HIS A 230 8.72 -17.48 11.29
C HIS A 230 7.57 -17.77 12.25
N ILE A 231 6.35 -17.38 11.88
CA ILE A 231 5.13 -17.64 12.66
C ILE A 231 4.93 -19.15 12.84
N LEU A 232 5.00 -19.94 11.76
CA LEU A 232 4.86 -21.40 11.81
C LEU A 232 5.88 -22.05 12.75
N ASN A 233 7.15 -21.65 12.65
CA ASN A 233 8.22 -22.15 13.52
C ASN A 233 7.98 -21.79 14.98
N ARG A 234 7.49 -20.58 15.26
CA ARG A 234 7.17 -20.12 16.62
C ARG A 234 6.07 -20.96 17.25
N PHE A 235 5.00 -21.26 16.50
CA PHE A 235 3.88 -22.07 16.98
C PHE A 235 4.11 -23.58 16.84
N LYS A 236 5.28 -24.00 16.32
CA LYS A 236 5.66 -25.42 16.12
C LYS A 236 4.62 -26.21 15.31
N THR A 237 3.99 -25.56 14.35
CA THR A 237 3.04 -26.17 13.41
C THR A 237 3.52 -25.99 11.98
N GLN A 238 3.04 -26.84 11.06
CA GLN A 238 3.18 -26.64 9.62
C GLN A 238 1.91 -26.04 9.00
N ASN A 239 0.84 -25.91 9.77
CA ASN A 239 -0.44 -25.40 9.34
C ASN A 239 -0.58 -23.94 9.76
N PHE A 240 -0.60 -23.03 8.79
CA PHE A 240 -0.71 -21.59 9.09
C PHE A 240 -2.07 -21.24 9.69
N ASP A 241 -3.11 -22.01 9.41
CA ASP A 241 -4.45 -21.76 9.96
C ASP A 241 -4.49 -21.98 11.47
N GLU A 242 -3.81 -23.03 11.95
CA GLU A 242 -3.62 -23.30 13.38
C GLU A 242 -2.80 -22.18 14.04
N ALA A 243 -1.72 -21.74 13.38
CA ALA A 243 -0.90 -20.64 13.87
C ALA A 243 -1.71 -19.34 13.93
N PHE A 244 -2.47 -19.02 12.88
CA PHE A 244 -3.29 -17.81 12.80
C PHE A 244 -4.32 -17.75 13.92
N LYS A 245 -5.05 -18.83 14.19
CA LYS A 245 -5.98 -18.93 15.32
C LYS A 245 -5.29 -18.71 16.67
N SER A 246 -4.01 -19.06 16.78
CA SER A 246 -3.24 -18.96 18.02
C SER A 246 -2.80 -17.53 18.38
N PHE A 247 -2.77 -16.60 17.41
CA PHE A 247 -2.47 -15.18 17.68
C PHE A 247 -3.59 -14.22 17.32
N TYR A 248 -4.68 -14.69 16.71
CA TYR A 248 -5.83 -13.86 16.39
C TYR A 248 -6.67 -13.57 17.64
N HIS A 249 -6.81 -12.29 17.99
CA HIS A 249 -7.64 -11.84 19.14
C HIS A 249 -8.49 -10.61 18.76
N GLY A 250 -9.35 -10.78 17.75
CA GLY A 250 -10.40 -9.82 17.37
C GLY A 250 -9.96 -8.65 16.48
N PHE A 251 -8.82 -8.01 16.76
CA PHE A 251 -8.24 -6.99 15.88
C PHE A 251 -6.79 -7.29 15.57
N ILE A 252 -6.47 -7.33 14.28
CA ILE A 252 -5.11 -7.57 13.79
C ILE A 252 -4.83 -6.68 12.59
N SER A 253 -3.57 -6.30 12.43
CA SER A 253 -3.06 -5.60 11.25
C SER A 253 -1.97 -6.46 10.61
N PRO A 254 -2.28 -7.23 9.55
CA PRO A 254 -1.29 -8.10 8.94
C PRO A 254 -0.12 -7.30 8.33
N VAL A 255 -0.36 -6.08 7.83
CA VAL A 255 0.73 -5.20 7.39
C VAL A 255 1.66 -4.85 8.54
N SER A 256 1.12 -4.57 9.73
CA SER A 256 1.96 -4.22 10.87
C SER A 256 2.74 -5.42 11.41
N ILE A 257 2.21 -6.64 11.27
CA ILE A 257 2.93 -7.87 11.58
C ILE A 257 4.07 -8.10 10.59
N VAL A 258 3.78 -8.03 9.28
CA VAL A 258 4.80 -8.23 8.24
C VAL A 258 5.90 -7.17 8.33
N MET A 259 5.54 -5.91 8.60
CA MET A 259 6.52 -4.83 8.75
C MET A 259 7.27 -4.87 10.08
N SER A 260 6.65 -5.32 11.18
CA SER A 260 7.38 -5.58 12.42
C SER A 260 8.35 -6.76 12.25
N TYR A 261 7.95 -7.82 11.53
CA TYR A 261 8.85 -8.90 11.14
C TYR A 261 10.04 -8.36 10.35
N ALA A 262 9.79 -7.56 9.32
CA ALA A 262 10.83 -6.93 8.51
C ALA A 262 11.79 -6.09 9.37
N TRP A 263 11.29 -5.33 10.36
CA TRP A 263 12.15 -4.58 11.29
C TRP A 263 13.05 -5.48 12.15
N HIS A 264 12.55 -6.62 12.59
CA HIS A 264 13.27 -7.51 13.48
C HIS A 264 14.29 -8.39 12.74
N PHE A 265 13.97 -8.84 11.53
CA PHE A 265 14.76 -9.88 10.84
C PHE A 265 15.32 -9.43 9.50
N GLU A 266 14.78 -8.38 8.88
CA GLU A 266 15.17 -7.94 7.54
C GLU A 266 15.42 -6.43 7.44
N ARG A 267 15.78 -5.79 8.57
CA ARG A 267 15.80 -4.33 8.72
C ARG A 267 16.58 -3.63 7.62
N ASP A 268 17.69 -4.22 7.19
CA ASP A 268 18.62 -3.61 6.26
C ASP A 268 18.08 -3.49 4.83
N ARG A 269 17.01 -4.20 4.49
CA ARG A 269 16.35 -4.11 3.18
C ARG A 269 15.50 -2.84 3.03
N TYR A 270 15.23 -2.14 4.13
CA TYR A 270 14.25 -1.06 4.20
C TYR A 270 14.88 0.26 4.72
N ASP A 271 14.39 1.39 4.20
CA ASP A 271 14.68 2.74 4.68
C ASP A 271 13.53 3.18 5.58
N TRP A 272 13.77 3.07 6.89
CA TRP A 272 12.76 3.31 7.91
C TRP A 272 12.64 4.79 8.24
N ASN A 273 11.42 5.31 8.17
CA ASN A 273 11.09 6.68 8.56
C ASN A 273 9.88 6.64 9.48
N MET A 274 10.14 6.56 10.78
CA MET A 274 9.11 6.44 11.82
C MET A 274 8.92 7.76 12.56
N LYS A 275 7.67 8.06 12.93
CA LYS A 275 7.37 9.09 13.91
C LYS A 275 7.02 8.45 15.25
N ILE A 276 7.90 8.66 16.21
CA ILE A 276 7.71 8.28 17.62
C ILE A 276 7.26 9.52 18.38
N CYS A 277 6.06 9.49 18.95
CA CYS A 277 5.51 10.62 19.72
C CYS A 277 5.88 10.55 21.20
N SER A 278 6.18 9.36 21.71
CA SER A 278 6.76 9.16 23.03
C SER A 278 8.26 9.47 23.06
N ASP A 279 8.85 9.58 24.26
CA ASP A 279 10.31 9.66 24.40
C ASP A 279 10.96 8.40 23.82
N LEU A 280 11.91 8.56 22.89
CA LEU A 280 12.50 7.43 22.17
C LEU A 280 13.24 6.46 23.10
N LYS A 281 13.85 6.94 24.19
CA LYS A 281 14.55 6.08 25.14
C LYS A 281 13.56 5.25 25.93
N GLU A 282 12.45 5.85 26.36
CA GLU A 282 11.34 5.16 27.03
C GLU A 282 10.69 4.13 26.10
N TYR A 283 10.33 4.55 24.88
CA TYR A 283 9.73 3.68 23.87
C TYR A 283 10.60 2.46 23.58
N ASN A 284 11.93 2.64 23.59
CA ASN A 284 12.88 1.57 23.33
C ASN A 284 13.04 0.54 24.46
N LYS A 285 12.43 0.74 25.64
CA LYS A 285 12.52 -0.23 26.74
C LYS A 285 11.87 -1.57 26.41
N LYS A 286 10.85 -1.59 25.54
CA LYS A 286 10.17 -2.83 25.13
C LYS A 286 11.03 -3.71 24.22
N PHE A 287 11.95 -3.11 23.45
CA PHE A 287 12.73 -3.86 22.45
C PHE A 287 13.95 -4.56 23.06
N PRO A 288 14.23 -5.81 22.64
CA PRO A 288 15.46 -6.49 23.02
C PRO A 288 16.72 -5.78 22.47
N PRO A 289 17.90 -6.02 23.08
CA PRO A 289 19.17 -5.53 22.55
C PRO A 289 19.35 -5.83 21.06
N GLY A 290 19.85 -4.86 20.29
CA GLY A 290 19.99 -4.99 18.82
C GLY A 290 18.73 -4.64 18.02
N HIS A 291 17.55 -4.57 18.65
CA HIS A 291 16.28 -4.28 17.97
C HIS A 291 15.69 -2.89 18.25
N LYS A 292 16.42 -2.07 19.01
CA LYS A 292 16.01 -0.71 19.36
C LYS A 292 15.96 0.21 18.14
N ILE A 293 14.96 1.09 18.12
CA ILE A 293 14.83 2.17 17.16
C ILE A 293 15.86 3.25 17.48
N LYS A 294 16.80 3.42 16.56
CA LYS A 294 17.80 4.50 16.65
C LYS A 294 17.28 5.81 16.05
N PRO A 295 17.82 6.98 16.46
CA PRO A 295 17.40 8.29 15.93
C PRO A 295 17.41 8.39 14.41
N GLU A 296 18.33 7.73 13.70
CA GLU A 296 18.39 7.76 12.23
C GLU A 296 17.17 7.13 11.53
N HIS A 297 16.40 6.29 12.22
CA HIS A 297 15.16 5.70 11.70
C HIS A 297 13.93 6.58 11.99
N THR A 298 14.12 7.69 12.70
CA THR A 298 13.04 8.60 13.08
C THR A 298 13.11 9.88 12.27
N GLN A 299 11.96 10.44 11.88
CA GLN A 299 11.90 11.70 11.16
C GLN A 299 10.79 12.60 11.66
N SER A 300 11.07 13.91 11.76
CA SER A 300 10.04 14.90 12.08
C SER A 300 9.26 15.38 10.84
N ILE A 301 9.85 15.21 9.65
CA ILE A 301 9.31 15.59 8.34
C ILE A 301 9.69 14.48 7.37
N LEU A 302 8.74 14.06 6.53
CA LEU A 302 8.99 13.02 5.54
C LEU A 302 10.03 13.48 4.50
N SER A 303 10.90 12.57 4.07
CA SER A 303 11.91 12.84 3.07
C SER A 303 11.38 12.83 1.62
N GLU A 304 10.14 12.40 1.42
CA GLU A 304 9.35 12.45 0.18
C GLU A 304 7.90 12.76 0.56
N PRO A 305 7.11 13.41 -0.32
CA PRO A 305 5.68 13.63 -0.05
C PRO A 305 4.92 12.29 -0.03
N GLN A 306 3.88 12.20 0.78
CA GLN A 306 2.95 11.07 0.71
C GLN A 306 2.30 10.98 -0.68
N THR A 307 2.18 9.75 -1.16
CA THR A 307 1.61 9.46 -2.48
C THR A 307 0.14 9.11 -2.46
N ALA A 308 -0.34 8.50 -1.38
CA ALA A 308 -1.73 8.07 -1.27
C ALA A 308 -2.25 8.20 0.18
N VAL A 309 -3.57 8.25 0.32
CA VAL A 309 -4.27 8.41 1.62
C VAL A 309 -5.56 7.61 1.65
N HIS A 310 -6.01 7.23 2.85
CA HIS A 310 -7.37 6.73 3.04
C HIS A 310 -8.37 7.88 2.95
N LEU A 311 -9.25 7.81 1.97
CA LEU A 311 -10.24 8.87 1.75
C LEU A 311 -11.35 8.93 2.80
N PRO A 312 -11.80 7.84 3.46
CA PRO A 312 -12.79 7.95 4.53
C PRO A 312 -12.37 8.90 5.68
N TYR A 313 -11.08 9.21 5.78
CA TYR A 313 -10.51 10.05 6.83
C TYR A 313 -9.86 11.33 6.30
N ALA A 314 -9.78 11.50 4.98
CA ALA A 314 -9.00 12.56 4.33
C ALA A 314 -9.59 12.97 2.98
N ASP A 315 -10.93 13.02 2.87
CA ASP A 315 -11.65 13.43 1.67
C ASP A 315 -11.22 14.82 1.15
N PHE A 316 -10.90 15.75 2.05
CA PHE A 316 -10.34 17.06 1.73
C PHE A 316 -9.03 16.98 0.92
N MET A 317 -8.29 15.87 1.01
CA MET A 317 -7.07 15.63 0.23
C MET A 317 -7.34 15.29 -1.24
N LEU A 318 -8.60 15.08 -1.64
CA LEU A 318 -8.96 14.98 -3.06
C LEU A 318 -8.57 16.24 -3.84
N HIS A 319 -8.58 17.41 -3.18
CA HIS A 319 -8.07 18.65 -3.77
C HIS A 319 -6.59 18.52 -4.17
N ASN A 320 -5.77 17.79 -3.39
CA ASN A 320 -4.36 17.57 -3.70
C ASN A 320 -4.16 16.76 -4.99
N VAL A 321 -5.17 16.01 -5.44
CA VAL A 321 -5.14 15.38 -6.77
C VAL A 321 -5.05 16.46 -7.85
N LEU A 322 -5.87 17.51 -7.82
CA LEU A 322 -5.77 18.58 -8.81
C LEU A 322 -4.49 19.42 -8.63
N VAL A 323 -4.16 19.78 -7.38
CA VAL A 323 -2.96 20.57 -7.06
C VAL A 323 -1.71 19.88 -7.62
N SER A 324 -1.54 18.59 -7.33
CA SER A 324 -0.35 17.84 -7.73
C SER A 324 -0.26 17.63 -9.23
N PHE A 325 -1.40 17.49 -9.91
CA PHE A 325 -1.48 17.38 -11.37
C PHE A 325 -0.96 18.68 -11.99
N CYS A 326 -1.50 19.81 -11.53
CA CYS A 326 -1.14 21.12 -12.05
C CYS A 326 0.31 21.51 -11.74
N LEU A 327 0.81 21.19 -10.55
CA LEU A 327 2.23 21.40 -10.22
C LEU A 327 3.16 20.54 -11.08
N SER A 328 2.76 19.32 -11.42
CA SER A 328 3.52 18.43 -12.31
C SER A 328 3.60 18.97 -13.73
N HIS A 329 2.46 19.41 -14.30
CA HIS A 329 2.44 20.02 -15.63
C HIS A 329 3.21 21.34 -15.67
N LYS A 330 3.06 22.18 -14.64
CA LYS A 330 3.84 23.42 -14.51
C LYS A 330 5.34 23.14 -14.49
N ALA A 331 5.78 22.12 -13.74
CA ALA A 331 7.19 21.73 -13.70
C ALA A 331 7.68 21.14 -15.04
N ALA A 332 6.79 20.52 -15.81
CA ALA A 332 7.07 20.03 -17.17
C ALA A 332 7.03 21.13 -18.25
N GLY A 333 6.61 22.36 -17.91
CA GLY A 333 6.40 23.44 -18.89
C GLY A 333 5.11 23.29 -19.72
N ASN A 334 4.24 22.36 -19.35
CA ASN A 334 2.96 22.12 -20.01
C ASN A 334 1.90 23.11 -19.51
N LYS A 335 0.98 23.51 -20.39
CA LYS A 335 -0.23 24.24 -20.03
C LYS A 335 -1.42 23.31 -20.15
N PHE A 336 -2.29 23.32 -19.15
CA PHE A 336 -3.53 22.53 -19.14
C PHE A 336 -4.66 23.42 -18.65
N ASP A 337 -5.80 23.37 -19.32
CA ASP A 337 -6.89 24.34 -19.10
C ASP A 337 -7.45 24.26 -17.68
N ILE A 338 -7.58 23.04 -17.13
CA ILE A 338 -8.04 22.84 -15.75
C ILE A 338 -7.14 23.55 -14.73
N CYS A 339 -5.84 23.65 -15.03
CA CYS A 339 -4.84 24.29 -14.16
C CYS A 339 -4.76 25.80 -14.33
N SER A 340 -5.42 26.36 -15.34
CA SER A 340 -5.44 27.81 -15.58
C SER A 340 -6.52 28.51 -14.77
N LYS A 341 -7.47 27.75 -14.20
CA LYS A 341 -8.59 28.27 -13.41
C LYS A 341 -8.20 28.72 -11.99
N GLN A 342 -7.08 28.20 -11.46
CA GLN A 342 -6.61 28.47 -10.11
C GLN A 342 -5.09 28.56 -10.08
N ILE A 343 -4.52 29.34 -9.16
CA ILE A 343 -3.07 29.47 -9.00
C ILE A 343 -2.59 28.50 -7.92
N PHE A 344 -1.89 27.46 -8.34
CA PHE A 344 -1.27 26.50 -7.42
C PHE A 344 0.21 26.82 -7.15
N SER A 345 0.60 26.60 -5.91
CA SER A 345 1.95 26.73 -5.36
C SER A 345 2.40 25.43 -4.69
N LEU A 346 3.71 25.27 -4.51
CA LEU A 346 4.22 24.10 -3.77
C LEU A 346 3.71 24.05 -2.33
N ARG A 347 3.33 25.19 -1.74
CA ARG A 347 2.87 25.24 -0.34
C ARG A 347 1.52 24.58 -0.14
N ASP A 348 0.72 24.48 -1.20
CA ASP A 348 -0.58 23.81 -1.18
C ASP A 348 -0.45 22.29 -0.97
N ASN A 349 0.78 21.76 -1.08
CA ASN A 349 1.13 20.37 -0.85
C ASN A 349 1.99 20.15 0.40
N PHE A 350 1.99 21.09 1.34
CA PHE A 350 2.69 20.93 2.62
C PHE A 350 2.08 19.86 3.52
N ASP A 351 0.79 19.57 3.39
CA ASP A 351 0.13 18.56 4.22
C ASP A 351 0.64 17.16 3.92
N LEU A 352 1.16 16.93 2.71
CA LEU A 352 1.75 15.67 2.29
C LEU A 352 2.96 15.21 3.14
N PHE A 353 3.48 16.06 4.01
CA PHE A 353 4.58 15.73 4.93
C PHE A 353 4.12 15.29 6.31
N HIS A 354 2.81 15.21 6.55
CA HIS A 354 2.29 14.59 7.76
C HIS A 354 2.71 13.13 7.83
N HIS A 355 2.94 12.64 9.05
CA HIS A 355 3.13 11.22 9.28
C HIS A 355 1.80 10.46 9.50
N ASP A 356 0.71 11.20 9.56
CA ASP A 356 -0.62 10.63 9.49
C ASP A 356 -1.53 11.68 8.90
N LEU A 357 -1.95 11.47 7.65
CA LEU A 357 -2.91 12.32 6.98
C LEU A 357 -4.35 12.01 7.39
N GLN A 358 -4.64 10.79 7.84
CA GLN A 358 -5.96 10.36 8.29
C GLN A 358 -6.41 11.11 9.55
N ARG A 359 -5.49 11.69 10.32
CA ARG A 359 -5.79 12.40 11.57
C ARG A 359 -5.65 13.91 11.46
N VAL A 360 -5.33 14.43 10.28
CA VAL A 360 -5.33 15.86 10.01
C VAL A 360 -6.78 16.31 9.88
N ARG A 361 -7.27 17.05 10.88
CA ARG A 361 -8.63 17.62 10.85
C ARG A 361 -8.73 18.90 10.01
N SER A 362 -7.60 19.53 9.68
CA SER A 362 -7.54 20.68 8.77
C SER A 362 -6.12 20.94 8.25
N VAL A 363 -6.05 21.53 7.05
CA VAL A 363 -4.83 21.94 6.30
C VAL A 363 -3.89 22.87 7.09
N GLN A 364 -4.38 23.52 8.15
CA GLN A 364 -3.65 24.58 8.85
C GLN A 364 -2.52 24.08 9.76
N GLN A 365 -2.56 22.83 10.22
CA GLN A 365 -1.60 22.30 11.21
C GLN A 365 -0.50 21.42 10.62
N ASN A 366 0.21 21.87 9.57
CA ASN A 366 1.22 21.04 8.91
C ASN A 366 2.67 21.13 9.45
N PRO A 367 3.46 20.05 9.34
CA PRO A 367 4.85 20.02 9.82
C PRO A 367 5.76 21.07 9.16
N CYS A 368 5.35 21.58 8.00
CA CYS A 368 6.08 22.54 7.18
C CYS A 368 5.69 24.00 7.46
N SER A 369 4.57 24.25 8.16
CA SER A 369 4.04 25.58 8.48
C SER A 369 4.44 26.08 9.87
N GLN A 370 4.98 25.20 10.73
CA GLN A 370 5.48 25.61 12.05
C GLN A 370 6.56 26.70 11.91
N ARG A 371 6.55 27.68 12.84
CA ARG A 371 7.36 28.93 12.89
C ARG A 371 8.88 28.80 12.68
N ALA A 372 9.43 27.59 12.58
CA ALA A 372 10.82 27.33 12.25
C ALA A 372 11.05 27.44 10.72
N ARG A 373 11.57 28.60 10.26
CA ARG A 373 11.92 28.86 8.84
C ARG A 373 12.68 27.72 8.15
N GLY A 374 13.50 26.97 8.89
CA GLY A 374 14.26 25.83 8.37
C GLY A 374 13.39 24.66 7.88
N LYS A 375 12.30 24.33 8.60
CA LYS A 375 11.39 23.23 8.21
C LYS A 375 10.64 23.55 6.92
N ASN A 376 10.14 24.77 6.81
CA ASN A 376 9.49 25.27 5.60
C ASN A 376 10.38 25.16 4.37
N HIS A 377 11.64 25.61 4.50
CA HIS A 377 12.62 25.53 3.42
C HIS A 377 12.89 24.08 3.01
N SER A 378 13.05 23.17 3.99
CA SER A 378 13.25 21.74 3.74
C SER A 378 12.08 21.14 2.95
N CYS A 379 10.83 21.37 3.35
CA CYS A 379 9.66 20.86 2.63
C CYS A 379 9.59 21.39 1.19
N LEU A 380 9.85 22.69 1.00
CA LEU A 380 9.90 23.29 -0.34
C LEU A 380 10.98 22.66 -1.22
N GLN A 381 12.17 22.36 -0.66
CA GLN A 381 13.22 21.67 -1.41
C GLN A 381 12.80 20.26 -1.82
N VAL A 382 12.16 19.50 -0.91
CA VAL A 382 11.68 18.15 -1.22
C VAL A 382 10.62 18.20 -2.32
N LEU A 383 9.62 19.09 -2.23
CA LEU A 383 8.61 19.23 -3.29
C LEU A 383 9.20 19.69 -4.62
N LYS A 384 10.14 20.65 -4.61
CA LYS A 384 10.85 21.08 -5.83
C LYS A 384 11.57 19.90 -6.49
N ARG A 385 12.26 19.07 -5.70
CA ARG A 385 12.93 17.87 -6.20
C ARG A 385 11.93 16.88 -6.78
N HIS A 386 10.85 16.61 -6.05
CA HIS A 386 9.79 15.69 -6.47
C HIS A 386 9.18 16.11 -7.81
N TYR A 387 8.66 17.34 -7.94
CA TYR A 387 8.07 17.78 -9.21
C TYR A 387 9.08 17.95 -10.34
N LYS A 388 10.35 18.26 -10.03
CA LYS A 388 11.42 18.23 -11.04
C LYS A 388 11.66 16.82 -11.57
N GLN A 389 11.60 15.80 -10.71
CA GLN A 389 11.68 14.41 -11.14
C GLN A 389 10.49 14.03 -12.02
N VAL A 390 9.27 14.33 -11.58
CA VAL A 390 8.05 14.09 -12.38
C VAL A 390 8.14 14.78 -13.74
N SER A 391 8.63 16.03 -13.79
CA SER A 391 8.86 16.76 -15.03
C SER A 391 9.81 16.03 -15.99
N VAL A 392 10.90 15.44 -15.48
CA VAL A 392 11.81 14.61 -16.27
C VAL A 392 11.12 13.34 -16.78
N GLU A 393 10.33 12.68 -15.93
CA GLU A 393 9.58 11.48 -16.32
C GLU A 393 8.58 11.78 -17.45
N VAL A 394 7.86 12.90 -17.36
CA VAL A 394 6.90 13.35 -18.38
C VAL A 394 7.58 13.77 -19.68
N THR A 395 8.63 14.60 -19.60
CA THR A 395 9.26 15.19 -20.79
C THR A 395 10.26 14.29 -21.49
N LYS A 396 10.87 13.34 -20.78
CA LYS A 396 11.97 12.50 -21.31
C LYS A 396 11.72 11.00 -21.25
N GLN A 397 10.82 10.53 -20.39
CA GLN A 397 10.62 9.08 -20.15
C GLN A 397 9.22 8.60 -20.55
N GLY A 398 8.44 9.45 -21.23
CA GLY A 398 7.14 9.08 -21.79
C GLY A 398 6.04 8.86 -20.75
N ARG A 399 6.22 9.31 -19.49
CA ARG A 399 5.16 9.23 -18.48
C ARG A 399 3.97 10.10 -18.92
N LYS A 400 2.81 9.46 -19.09
CA LYS A 400 1.55 10.16 -19.34
C LYS A 400 0.94 10.59 -18.00
N LEU A 401 0.75 11.90 -17.83
CA LEU A 401 -0.13 12.48 -16.82
C LEU A 401 -1.25 13.15 -17.59
N ASP A 402 -2.39 12.47 -17.73
CA ASP A 402 -3.48 12.92 -18.58
C ASP A 402 -4.80 12.92 -17.81
N TRP A 403 -5.38 14.12 -17.66
CA TRP A 403 -6.66 14.27 -16.98
C TRP A 403 -7.80 13.55 -17.70
N HIS A 404 -7.73 13.36 -19.01
CA HIS A 404 -8.75 12.60 -19.74
C HIS A 404 -8.80 11.13 -19.29
N SER A 405 -7.71 10.60 -18.72
CA SER A 405 -7.73 9.25 -18.11
C SER A 405 -8.64 9.20 -16.89
N VAL A 406 -8.67 10.26 -16.08
CA VAL A 406 -9.57 10.43 -14.94
C VAL A 406 -11.01 10.49 -15.43
N GLU A 407 -11.30 11.36 -16.40
CA GLU A 407 -12.64 11.52 -16.99
C GLU A 407 -13.14 10.21 -17.63
N LYS A 408 -12.23 9.44 -18.23
CA LYS A 408 -12.54 8.12 -18.80
C LYS A 408 -12.94 7.12 -17.73
N VAL A 409 -12.25 7.08 -16.58
CA VAL A 409 -12.67 6.23 -15.45
C VAL A 409 -14.02 6.69 -14.90
N GLU A 410 -14.26 7.99 -14.78
CA GLU A 410 -15.55 8.52 -14.34
C GLU A 410 -16.68 8.18 -15.30
N LYS A 411 -16.42 8.19 -16.61
CA LYS A 411 -17.39 7.72 -17.61
C LYS A 411 -17.71 6.24 -17.42
N LEU A 412 -16.69 5.39 -17.25
CA LEU A 412 -16.89 3.96 -16.99
C LEU A 412 -17.68 3.72 -15.69
N ALA A 413 -17.45 4.52 -14.66
CA ALA A 413 -18.21 4.49 -13.42
C ALA A 413 -19.69 4.84 -13.66
N ASN A 414 -19.94 5.94 -14.39
CA ASN A 414 -21.30 6.37 -14.73
C ASN A 414 -22.04 5.35 -15.60
N ASP A 415 -21.35 4.67 -16.53
CA ASP A 415 -21.93 3.58 -17.34
C ASP A 415 -22.37 2.37 -16.47
N MET A 416 -21.94 2.32 -15.20
CA MET A 416 -22.32 1.33 -14.19
C MET A 416 -23.18 1.92 -13.07
N ASP A 417 -23.78 3.11 -13.30
CA ASP A 417 -24.58 3.85 -12.32
C ASP A 417 -23.81 4.26 -11.04
N ILE A 418 -22.48 4.35 -11.11
CA ILE A 418 -21.61 4.79 -10.02
C ILE A 418 -21.24 6.26 -10.25
N LYS A 419 -21.71 7.13 -9.36
CA LYS A 419 -21.41 8.57 -9.40
C LYS A 419 -20.24 8.91 -8.47
N CYS A 420 -19.16 9.41 -9.05
CA CYS A 420 -17.98 9.84 -8.29
C CYS A 420 -18.08 11.28 -7.78
N GLU A 421 -17.36 11.57 -6.69
CA GLU A 421 -17.19 12.94 -6.20
C GLU A 421 -16.34 13.78 -7.16
N ILE A 422 -16.61 15.08 -7.24
CA ILE A 422 -15.83 15.98 -8.10
C ILE A 422 -14.45 16.17 -7.47
N ILE A 423 -13.39 15.94 -8.26
CA ILE A 423 -12.05 16.43 -7.90
C ILE A 423 -11.99 17.91 -8.27
N SER A 424 -12.02 18.77 -7.25
CA SER A 424 -12.12 20.24 -7.37
C SER A 424 -10.86 20.98 -6.96
#